data_AF-A0A1F8GRS8-F1
#
_entry.id   AF-A0A1F8GRS8-F1
#
_cell.length_a   1.000
_cell.length_b   1.000
_cell.length_c   1.000
_cell.angle_alpha   90.00
_cell.angle_beta   90.00
_cell.angle_gamma   90.00
#
_symmetry.space_group_name_H-M   'P 1'
#
loop_
_entity.id
_entity.type
_entity.pdbx_description
1 polymer ?
#
loop_
_entity_poly.entity_id
_entity_poly.type
_entity_poly.pdbx_seq_one_letter_code
_entity_poly.pdbx_strand_id
1 'polypeptide(L)'
;MTPGQRGFVSLTNLNLKEGDVVSSPGSSDPDVYIVNIWGYKRLFLNPAIFNFYGHLGGFSKVKNVTATTRGKMVASGLYRNCETNDQKVYGVQVTGEDTGILHWVNTSGAQAIADDANFFKKVFCINTKEFNWYPKGANYTSVSQVPNYSR
;
A
#
# COMPACT_ATOMS: atom_id res chain seq x y z
N MET A 1 -11.82 -3.98 7.39
CA MET A 1 -11.25 -3.55 8.69
C MET A 1 -10.53 -2.22 8.49
N THR A 2 -10.78 -1.23 9.36
CA THR A 2 -10.16 0.10 9.32
C THR A 2 -8.98 0.20 10.31
N PRO A 3 -8.09 1.19 10.18
CA PRO A 3 -7.00 1.41 11.14
C PRO A 3 -7.51 1.59 12.57
N GLY A 4 -8.59 2.34 12.78
CA GLY A 4 -9.21 2.52 14.10
C GLY A 4 -9.66 1.19 14.73
N GLN A 5 -10.22 0.27 13.94
CA GLN A 5 -10.59 -1.08 14.40
C GLN A 5 -9.38 -1.93 14.82
N ARG A 6 -8.17 -1.57 14.38
CA ARG A 6 -6.90 -2.21 14.81
C ARG A 6 -6.20 -1.45 15.95
N GLY A 7 -6.86 -0.46 16.55
CA GLY A 7 -6.27 0.36 17.61
C GLY A 7 -5.20 1.35 17.12
N PHE A 8 -5.19 1.69 15.82
CA PHE A 8 -4.40 2.81 15.34
C PHE A 8 -4.99 4.14 15.82
N VAL A 9 -4.13 5.00 16.36
CA VAL A 9 -4.50 6.36 16.80
C VAL A 9 -3.80 7.41 15.94
N SER A 10 -2.47 7.33 15.85
CA SER A 10 -1.64 8.19 15.01
C SER A 10 -0.28 7.52 14.74
N LEU A 11 0.44 7.97 13.71
CA LEU A 11 1.81 7.52 13.47
C LEU A 11 2.76 7.94 14.61
N THR A 12 2.58 9.13 15.18
CA THR A 12 3.42 9.63 16.28
C THR A 12 3.32 8.73 17.52
N ASN A 13 2.14 8.20 17.85
CA ASN A 13 1.98 7.21 18.93
C ASN A 13 2.70 5.88 18.67
N LEU A 14 3.13 5.64 17.43
CA LEU A 14 3.94 4.50 17.02
C LEU A 14 5.42 4.88 16.79
N ASN A 15 5.82 6.12 17.10
CA ASN A 15 7.14 6.69 16.77
C ASN A 15 7.45 6.69 15.26
N LEU A 16 6.41 6.87 14.44
CA LEU A 16 6.47 6.95 12.98
C LEU A 16 6.00 8.32 12.47
N LYS A 17 6.29 8.61 11.20
CA LYS A 17 5.82 9.76 10.42
C LYS A 17 5.40 9.34 9.01
N GLU A 18 4.68 10.22 8.31
CA GLU A 18 4.27 10.01 6.91
C GLU A 18 5.46 9.56 6.05
N GLY A 19 5.25 8.52 5.25
CA GLY A 19 6.26 8.02 4.33
C GLY A 19 7.41 7.26 4.98
N ASP A 20 7.39 7.03 6.29
CA ASP A 20 8.35 6.12 6.91
C ASP A 20 8.21 4.71 6.29
N VAL A 21 9.36 4.09 6.08
CA VAL A 21 9.45 2.71 5.62
C VAL A 21 9.73 1.82 6.82
N VAL A 22 8.94 0.75 7.00
CA VAL A 22 8.98 -0.13 8.16
C VAL A 22 9.08 -1.60 7.75
N SER A 23 9.73 -2.40 8.58
CA SER A 23 9.72 -3.87 8.53
C SER A 23 9.72 -4.43 9.96
N SER A 24 9.37 -5.71 10.10
CA SER A 24 9.50 -6.46 11.35
C SER A 24 10.31 -7.74 11.07
N PRO A 25 11.64 -7.63 10.89
CA PRO A 25 12.50 -8.71 10.39
C PRO A 25 12.57 -9.95 11.30
N GLY A 26 12.19 -9.83 12.57
CA GLY A 26 12.10 -10.94 13.52
C GLY A 26 10.71 -11.61 13.60
N SER A 27 9.81 -11.30 12.66
CA SER A 27 8.47 -11.92 12.61
C SER A 27 8.34 -12.86 11.41
N SER A 28 7.22 -13.59 11.34
CA SER A 28 6.87 -14.44 10.19
C SER A 28 6.63 -13.67 8.88
N ASP A 29 6.60 -12.34 8.93
CA ASP A 29 6.44 -11.44 7.79
C ASP A 29 7.56 -10.39 7.87
N PRO A 30 8.70 -10.57 7.20
CA PRO A 30 9.77 -9.58 7.17
C PRO A 30 9.54 -8.48 6.11
N ASP A 31 8.37 -8.42 5.50
CA ASP A 31 8.12 -7.56 4.34
C ASP A 31 8.27 -6.07 4.68
N VAL A 32 8.59 -5.30 3.64
CA VAL A 32 8.86 -3.86 3.75
C VAL A 32 7.63 -3.07 3.32
N TYR A 33 7.21 -2.13 4.17
CA TYR A 33 6.03 -1.32 3.94
C TYR A 33 6.33 0.17 4.05
N ILE A 34 5.70 1.00 3.21
CA ILE A 34 5.62 2.45 3.43
C ILE A 34 4.28 2.80 4.09
N VAL A 35 4.30 3.67 5.10
CA VAL A 35 3.12 4.01 5.92
C VAL A 35 2.60 5.41 5.63
N ASN A 36 1.30 5.63 5.87
CA ASN A 36 0.68 6.96 5.80
C ASN A 36 -0.01 7.37 7.12
N ILE A 37 -0.30 8.66 7.24
CA ILE A 37 -0.88 9.31 8.43
C ILE A 37 -2.26 8.77 8.80
N TRP A 38 -2.95 8.16 7.85
CA TRP A 38 -4.27 7.57 8.05
C TRP A 38 -4.22 6.17 8.66
N GLY A 39 -3.02 5.61 8.87
CA GLY A 39 -2.83 4.28 9.44
C GLY A 39 -2.91 3.16 8.41
N TYR A 40 -2.75 3.48 7.13
CA TYR A 40 -2.57 2.49 6.08
C TYR A 40 -1.09 2.28 5.78
N LYS A 41 -0.77 1.11 5.23
CA LYS A 41 0.57 0.76 4.78
C LYS A 41 0.50 0.12 3.40
N ARG A 42 1.49 0.38 2.55
CA ARG A 42 1.65 -0.26 1.25
C ARG A 42 2.86 -1.17 1.27
N LEU A 43 2.70 -2.38 0.76
CA LEU A 43 3.78 -3.34 0.57
C LEU A 43 4.66 -2.93 -0.62
N PHE A 44 5.98 -2.98 -0.45
CA PHE A 44 6.91 -3.12 -1.58
C PHE A 44 7.01 -4.60 -1.93
N LEU A 45 6.24 -5.04 -2.93
CA LEU A 45 6.03 -6.46 -3.21
C LEU A 45 7.30 -7.21 -3.60
N ASN A 46 8.29 -6.52 -4.18
CA ASN A 46 9.54 -7.11 -4.62
C ASN A 46 10.69 -6.15 -4.28
N PRO A 47 11.88 -6.63 -3.85
CA PRO A 47 13.05 -5.79 -3.58
C PRO A 47 13.44 -4.86 -4.74
N ALA A 48 13.27 -5.31 -6.00
CA ALA A 48 13.50 -4.47 -7.18
C ALA A 48 12.56 -3.26 -7.23
N ILE A 49 11.31 -3.43 -6.80
CA ILE A 49 10.34 -2.32 -6.70
C ILE A 49 10.82 -1.32 -5.65
N PHE A 50 11.27 -1.77 -4.48
CA PHE A 50 11.80 -0.86 -3.47
C PHE A 50 13.01 -0.06 -3.98
N ASN A 51 13.88 -0.70 -4.77
CA ASN A 51 15.02 -0.04 -5.41
C ASN A 51 14.64 1.04 -6.43
N PHE A 52 13.39 1.08 -6.93
CA PHE A 52 12.91 2.20 -7.75
C PHE A 52 12.76 3.51 -6.96
N TYR A 53 12.75 3.44 -5.63
CA TYR A 53 12.57 4.57 -4.72
C TYR A 53 13.87 4.95 -4.01
N GLY A 54 14.93 5.21 -4.78
CA GLY A 54 16.25 5.53 -4.22
C GLY A 54 16.26 6.71 -3.22
N HIS A 55 15.32 7.65 -3.35
CA HIS A 55 15.14 8.75 -2.40
C HIS A 55 14.71 8.32 -0.99
N LEU A 56 14.19 7.09 -0.82
CA LEU A 56 13.87 6.52 0.49
C LEU A 56 15.11 6.00 1.23
N GLY A 57 16.29 6.02 0.59
CA GLY A 57 17.57 5.67 1.21
C GLY A 57 17.85 4.17 1.37
N GLY A 58 17.04 3.32 0.74
CA GLY A 58 17.24 1.87 0.69
C GLY A 58 17.03 1.15 2.03
N PHE A 59 17.46 -0.11 2.11
CA PHE A 59 17.17 -1.00 3.24
C PHE A 59 17.77 -0.52 4.58
N SER A 60 18.86 0.25 4.56
CA SER A 60 19.49 0.80 5.77
C SER A 60 18.65 1.89 6.45
N LYS A 61 17.64 2.45 5.76
CA LYS A 61 16.69 3.43 6.30
C LYS A 61 15.35 2.82 6.70
N VAL A 62 15.16 1.53 6.48
CA VAL A 62 13.96 0.82 6.93
C VAL A 62 13.96 0.75 8.45
N LYS A 63 12.89 1.23 9.07
CA LYS A 63 12.71 1.21 10.52
C LYS A 63 12.25 -0.17 10.96
N ASN A 64 12.94 -0.74 11.93
CA ASN A 64 12.51 -1.97 12.58
C ASN A 64 11.42 -1.64 13.60
N VAL A 65 10.23 -2.21 13.40
CA VAL A 65 9.10 -2.12 14.34
C VAL A 65 8.71 -3.51 14.82
N THR A 66 7.99 -3.60 15.93
CA THR A 66 7.43 -4.88 16.38
C THR A 66 6.27 -5.30 15.47
N ALA A 67 5.99 -6.62 15.42
CA ALA A 67 4.82 -7.15 14.73
C ALA A 67 3.51 -6.51 15.23
N THR A 68 3.40 -6.23 16.53
CA THR A 68 2.25 -5.53 17.13
C THR A 68 2.10 -4.12 16.58
N THR A 69 3.18 -3.33 16.51
CA THR A 69 3.15 -1.97 15.93
C THR A 69 2.77 -2.02 14.46
N ARG A 70 3.36 -2.93 13.68
CA ARG A 70 3.03 -3.13 12.26
C ARG A 70 1.58 -3.58 12.05
N GLY A 71 1.06 -4.39 12.98
CA GLY A 71 -0.29 -4.95 12.95
C GLY A 71 -1.38 -3.90 13.11
N LYS A 72 -1.11 -2.80 13.83
CA LYS A 72 -2.06 -1.68 14.00
C LYS A 72 -2.40 -0.99 12.67
N MET A 73 -1.52 -1.04 11.67
CA MET A 73 -1.75 -0.45 10.35
C MET A 73 -2.39 -1.45 9.39
N VAL A 74 -3.29 -0.95 8.53
CA VAL A 74 -4.01 -1.77 7.55
C VAL A 74 -3.28 -1.75 6.21
N ALA A 75 -3.01 -2.92 5.62
CA ALA A 75 -2.43 -2.97 4.28
C ALA A 75 -3.42 -2.45 3.23
N SER A 76 -2.92 -1.66 2.29
CA SER A 76 -3.67 -1.19 1.12
C SER A 76 -3.04 -1.69 -0.17
N GLY A 77 -3.87 -2.21 -1.06
CA GLY A 77 -3.51 -2.57 -2.43
C GLY A 77 -3.99 -1.56 -3.47
N LEU A 78 -4.32 -0.32 -3.08
CA LEU A 78 -4.82 0.72 -4.00
C LEU A 78 -3.70 1.67 -4.41
N TYR A 79 -3.29 1.64 -5.68
CA TYR A 79 -2.17 2.41 -6.21
C TYR A 79 -2.61 3.42 -7.27
N ARG A 80 -1.89 4.53 -7.36
CA ARG A 80 -2.06 5.57 -8.39
C ARG A 80 -0.69 6.01 -8.90
N ASN A 81 -0.49 6.06 -10.22
CA ASN A 81 0.73 6.65 -10.77
C ASN A 81 0.66 8.18 -10.63
N CYS A 82 1.34 8.70 -9.61
CA CYS A 82 1.32 10.13 -9.32
C CYS A 82 2.37 10.91 -10.12
N GLU A 83 3.39 10.27 -10.70
CA GLU A 83 4.39 10.94 -11.54
C GLU A 83 3.78 11.44 -12.85
N THR A 84 2.82 10.70 -13.40
CA THR A 84 2.09 11.09 -14.62
C THR A 84 0.77 11.79 -14.31
N ASN A 85 0.45 12.04 -13.04
CA ASN A 85 -0.84 12.54 -12.58
C ASN A 85 -2.04 11.73 -13.14
N ASP A 86 -1.89 10.41 -13.29
CA ASP A 86 -2.96 9.54 -13.79
C ASP A 86 -4.16 9.65 -12.86
N GLN A 87 -5.38 9.82 -13.37
CA GLN A 87 -6.58 9.87 -12.54
C GLN A 87 -7.08 8.49 -12.15
N LYS A 88 -6.57 7.43 -12.79
CA LYS A 88 -6.96 6.05 -12.52
C LYS A 88 -6.31 5.53 -11.23
N VAL A 89 -7.12 4.82 -10.45
CA VAL A 89 -6.67 4.05 -9.28
C VAL A 89 -6.73 2.58 -9.64
N TYR A 90 -5.68 1.85 -9.30
CA TYR A 90 -5.53 0.43 -9.60
C TYR A 90 -5.54 -0.38 -8.30
N GLY A 91 -6.24 -1.50 -8.31
CA GLY A 91 -6.13 -2.53 -7.29
C GLY A 91 -5.02 -3.50 -7.64
N VAL A 92 -4.20 -3.88 -6.66
CA VAL A 92 -3.14 -4.87 -6.82
C VAL A 92 -3.68 -6.23 -6.41
N GLN A 93 -3.65 -7.17 -7.35
CA GLN A 93 -3.82 -8.59 -7.07
C GLN A 93 -2.42 -9.21 -6.90
N VAL A 94 -2.08 -9.61 -5.68
CA VAL A 94 -0.86 -10.40 -5.44
C VAL A 94 -1.10 -11.83 -5.91
N THR A 95 -0.28 -12.32 -6.83
CA THR A 95 -0.45 -13.61 -7.52
C THR A 95 0.60 -14.65 -7.13
N GLY A 96 1.62 -14.23 -6.40
CA GLY A 96 2.71 -15.05 -5.89
C GLY A 96 3.44 -14.30 -4.77
N GLU A 97 4.59 -14.81 -4.33
CA GLU A 97 5.35 -14.16 -3.26
C GLU A 97 5.81 -12.75 -3.65
N ASP A 98 6.42 -12.63 -4.84
CA ASP A 98 6.99 -11.38 -5.35
C ASP A 98 6.33 -10.90 -6.65
N THR A 99 5.10 -11.35 -6.95
CA THR A 99 4.42 -11.04 -8.22
C THR A 99 2.99 -10.56 -8.01
N GLY A 100 2.56 -9.62 -8.85
CA GLY A 100 1.20 -9.12 -8.82
C GLY A 100 0.76 -8.50 -10.14
N ILE A 101 -0.54 -8.21 -10.23
CA ILE A 101 -1.22 -7.65 -11.41
C ILE A 101 -1.97 -6.39 -10.97
N LEU A 102 -1.89 -5.33 -11.77
CA LEU A 102 -2.72 -4.14 -11.58
C LEU A 102 -4.03 -4.25 -12.35
N HIS A 103 -5.13 -3.98 -11.67
CA HIS A 103 -6.47 -3.92 -12.23
C HIS A 103 -7.00 -2.51 -12.07
N TRP A 104 -7.34 -1.83 -13.16
CA TRP A 104 -7.96 -0.52 -13.03
C TRP A 104 -9.33 -0.68 -12.37
N VAL A 105 -9.56 0.05 -11.27
CA VAL A 105 -10.87 0.14 -10.63
C VAL A 105 -11.71 1.15 -11.42
N ASN A 106 -12.40 0.65 -12.44
CA ASN A 106 -13.22 1.44 -13.35
C ASN A 106 -14.56 1.79 -12.71
N THR A 107 -14.51 2.69 -11.74
CA THR A 107 -15.68 3.26 -11.06
C THR A 107 -15.50 4.77 -10.91
N SER A 108 -16.59 5.50 -10.67
CA SER A 108 -16.52 6.94 -10.41
C SER A 108 -15.96 7.21 -9.01
N GLY A 109 -15.35 8.38 -8.80
CA GLY A 109 -14.89 8.78 -7.46
C GLY A 109 -16.02 8.83 -6.42
N ALA A 110 -17.22 9.26 -6.83
CA ALA A 110 -18.39 9.27 -5.95
C ALA A 110 -18.82 7.86 -5.54
N GLN A 111 -18.85 6.92 -6.50
CA GLN A 111 -19.16 5.52 -6.21
C GLN A 111 -18.07 4.87 -5.35
N ALA A 112 -16.79 5.18 -5.59
CA ALA A 112 -15.70 4.66 -4.77
C ALA A 112 -15.81 5.11 -3.31
N ILE A 113 -16.23 6.36 -3.05
CA ILE A 113 -16.50 6.86 -1.70
C ILE A 113 -17.73 6.18 -1.09
N ALA A 114 -18.78 5.95 -1.88
CA ALA A 114 -19.97 5.24 -1.42
C ALA A 114 -19.67 3.79 -1.03
N ASP A 115 -18.82 3.10 -1.82
CA ASP A 115 -18.35 1.74 -1.55
C ASP A 115 -17.40 1.72 -0.33
N ASP A 116 -16.54 2.73 -0.19
CA ASP A 116 -15.59 2.86 0.91
C ASP A 116 -15.27 4.34 1.20
N ALA A 117 -15.80 4.86 2.31
CA ALA A 117 -15.57 6.23 2.73
C ALA A 117 -14.08 6.59 2.97
N ASN A 118 -13.20 5.58 3.09
CA ASN A 118 -11.76 5.77 3.22
C ASN A 118 -10.98 5.47 1.92
N PHE A 119 -11.65 5.26 0.78
CA PHE A 119 -11.03 4.88 -0.49
C PHE A 119 -9.79 5.72 -0.81
N PHE A 120 -9.91 7.04 -0.84
CA PHE A 120 -8.78 7.93 -1.16
C PHE A 120 -7.69 7.97 -0.09
N LYS A 121 -7.99 7.66 1.17
CA LYS A 121 -6.98 7.54 2.24
C LYS A 121 -6.14 6.27 2.11
N LYS A 122 -6.67 5.27 1.40
CA LYS A 122 -6.00 4.00 1.09
C LYS A 122 -5.14 4.09 -0.17
N VAL A 123 -5.33 5.09 -1.02
CA VAL A 123 -4.57 5.21 -2.27
C VAL A 123 -3.14 5.65 -1.98
N PHE A 124 -2.18 4.86 -2.42
CA PHE A 124 -0.76 5.19 -2.39
C PHE A 124 -0.27 5.64 -3.76
N CYS A 125 0.53 6.70 -3.77
CA CYS A 125 1.28 7.10 -4.94
C CYS A 125 2.40 6.10 -5.22
N ILE A 126 2.48 5.67 -6.47
CA ILE A 126 3.61 4.92 -7.02
C ILE A 126 4.26 5.71 -8.16
N ASN A 127 5.52 5.40 -8.44
CA ASN A 127 6.21 5.94 -9.61
C ASN A 127 5.92 5.15 -10.89
N THR A 128 6.34 5.70 -12.02
CA THR A 128 6.12 5.11 -13.35
C THR A 128 6.88 3.80 -13.53
N LYS A 129 8.03 3.63 -12.86
CA LYS A 129 8.81 2.38 -12.91
C LYS A 129 8.06 1.23 -12.25
N GLU A 130 7.55 1.41 -11.05
CA GLU A 130 6.71 0.43 -10.36
C GLU A 130 5.42 0.19 -11.15
N PHE A 131 4.76 1.24 -11.63
CA PHE A 131 3.56 1.08 -12.44
C PHE A 131 3.82 0.18 -13.65
N ASN A 132 4.91 0.42 -14.40
CA ASN A 132 5.27 -0.35 -15.58
C ASN A 132 5.76 -1.77 -15.26
N TRP A 133 6.30 -1.99 -14.06
CA TRP A 133 6.76 -3.30 -13.61
C TRP A 133 5.60 -4.30 -13.49
N TYR A 134 4.42 -3.85 -13.03
CA TYR A 134 3.26 -4.72 -12.95
C TYR A 134 2.61 -4.94 -14.33
N PRO A 135 2.28 -6.19 -14.71
CA PRO A 135 1.32 -6.46 -15.78
C PRO A 135 -0.07 -5.89 -15.43
N LYS A 136 -0.86 -5.57 -16.46
CA LYS A 136 -2.23 -5.05 -16.30
C LYS A 136 -3.22 -6.15 -16.64
N GLY A 137 -4.16 -6.38 -15.73
CA GLY A 137 -5.24 -7.35 -15.89
C GLY A 137 -6.53 -6.71 -16.39
N ALA A 138 -7.60 -7.52 -16.40
CA ALA A 138 -8.94 -7.02 -16.67
C ALA A 138 -9.36 -5.97 -15.63
N ASN A 139 -10.17 -4.99 -16.04
CA ASN A 139 -10.64 -3.94 -15.13
C ASN A 139 -11.55 -4.53 -14.06
N TYR A 140 -11.46 -3.97 -12.85
CA TYR A 140 -12.49 -4.10 -11.84
C TYR A 140 -13.59 -3.06 -12.08
N THR A 141 -14.82 -3.39 -11.73
CA THR A 141 -16.00 -2.54 -11.83
C THR A 141 -16.45 -1.99 -10.47
N SER A 142 -15.90 -2.49 -9.36
CA SER A 142 -16.14 -1.96 -8.00
C SER A 142 -14.89 -2.05 -7.12
N VAL A 143 -14.84 -1.19 -6.09
CA VAL A 143 -13.80 -1.20 -5.05
C VAL A 143 -13.77 -2.55 -4.31
N SER A 144 -14.92 -3.20 -4.16
CA SER A 144 -15.05 -4.48 -3.44
C SER A 144 -14.27 -5.64 -4.09
N GLN A 145 -13.92 -5.54 -5.37
CA GLN A 145 -13.11 -6.54 -6.07
C GLN A 145 -11.62 -6.42 -5.76
N VAL A 146 -11.18 -5.31 -5.17
CA VAL A 146 -9.78 -5.13 -4.79
C VAL A 146 -9.45 -6.08 -3.64
N PRO A 147 -8.51 -7.03 -3.82
CA PRO A 147 -8.18 -7.99 -2.78
C PRO A 147 -7.67 -7.29 -1.52
N ASN A 148 -8.14 -7.75 -0.37
CA ASN A 148 -7.51 -7.38 0.90
C ASN A 148 -6.21 -8.16 1.01
N TYR A 149 -5.07 -7.48 0.87
CA TYR A 149 -3.79 -8.09 1.18
C TYR A 149 -3.66 -8.29 2.70
N SER A 150 -3.41 -9.53 3.11
CA SER A 150 -3.07 -9.87 4.49
C SER A 150 -2.05 -11.00 4.50
N ARG A 151 -0.96 -10.79 5.25
CA ARG A 151 -0.04 -11.82 5.74
C ARG A 151 -0.03 -11.77 7.25
#